data_AF-A0A382W0E5-F1
#
_entry.id   AF-A0A382W0E5-F1
#
_cell.length_a   1.000
_cell.length_b   1.000
_cell.length_c   1.000
_cell.angle_alpha   90.00
_cell.angle_beta   90.00
_cell.angle_gamma   90.00
#
_symmetry.space_group_name_H-M   'P 1'
#
loop_
_entity.id
_entity.type
_entity.pdbx_description
1 polymer ?
#
loop_
_entity_poly.entity_id
_entity_poly.type
_entity_poly.pdbx_seq_one_letter_code
_entity_poly.pdbx_strand_id
1 'polypeptide(L)'
;PSNATSVFLDIDAAGDFSAGSSSEYFTVSFDGVPWGGNMTANYQDCNLHSIVSNQDVTSLFTPGSTVQVTVISGPGVHDLGCWPNDPSGMIADLTFNFTGQATSACDSTATLNLTINNCGCTDPLACNYDSLATVDDTSCIYPTTSTLVVDTCMTSYTWAANGTTYTQPGIYIHNGVGNVGPTTQTFSYTGSMQNYTVPAGVTSITIDAYGAQGGNNPQYDGGKGAHMSGTFSVTPGQVLDIIVGGQGSPGFTNSGWTGGGGGGGTGVISSALPLVIAGAG
;
A
#
# COMPACT_ATOMS: atom_id res chain seq x y z
N PRO A 1 -27.69 -11.72 32.01
CA PRO A 1 -27.51 -11.87 33.48
C PRO A 1 -28.62 -12.74 34.09
N SER A 2 -28.30 -13.51 35.14
CA SER A 2 -29.17 -14.57 35.69
C SER A 2 -30.50 -14.10 36.29
N ASN A 3 -30.67 -12.81 36.58
CA ASN A 3 -31.86 -12.26 37.25
C ASN A 3 -32.53 -11.11 36.47
N ALA A 4 -32.08 -10.82 35.25
CA ALA A 4 -32.66 -9.73 34.46
C ALA A 4 -34.06 -10.11 33.96
N THR A 5 -35.01 -9.20 34.07
CA THR A 5 -36.38 -9.34 33.56
C THR A 5 -36.60 -8.67 32.22
N SER A 6 -35.76 -7.69 31.89
CA SER A 6 -35.66 -7.20 30.52
C SER A 6 -34.23 -6.77 30.20
N VAL A 7 -33.90 -6.84 28.91
CA VAL A 7 -32.61 -6.42 28.36
C VAL A 7 -32.89 -5.47 27.21
N PHE A 8 -32.34 -4.27 27.30
CA PHE A 8 -32.41 -3.27 26.25
C PHE A 8 -31.03 -3.07 25.65
N LEU A 9 -30.99 -3.04 24.32
CA LEU A 9 -29.82 -2.66 23.56
C LEU A 9 -29.98 -1.20 23.13
N ASP A 10 -28.96 -0.40 23.43
CA ASP A 10 -28.79 0.93 22.87
C ASP A 10 -27.52 0.95 22.03
N ILE A 11 -27.62 1.47 20.81
CA ILE A 11 -26.47 1.62 19.91
C ILE A 11 -26.41 3.05 19.43
N ASP A 12 -25.34 3.71 19.86
CA ASP A 12 -24.99 5.05 19.45
C ASP A 12 -23.79 5.00 18.52
N ALA A 13 -23.99 5.48 17.30
CA ALA A 13 -22.95 5.57 16.29
C ALA A 13 -23.02 6.94 15.61
N ALA A 14 -21.85 7.55 15.38
CA ALA A 14 -21.68 8.77 14.61
C ALA A 14 -20.59 8.54 13.56
N GLY A 15 -20.76 9.10 12.36
CA GLY A 15 -19.81 8.98 11.26
C GLY A 15 -20.22 9.81 10.05
N ASP A 16 -19.25 10.12 9.18
CA ASP A 16 -19.50 10.73 7.87
C ASP A 16 -19.92 9.64 6.87
N PHE A 17 -21.23 9.53 6.69
CA PHE A 17 -21.87 8.62 5.75
C PHE A 17 -21.89 9.27 4.36
N SER A 18 -21.01 8.81 3.48
CA SER A 18 -20.72 9.46 2.20
C SER A 18 -21.87 9.28 1.21
N ALA A 19 -22.23 10.36 0.50
CA ALA A 19 -23.38 10.42 -0.40
C ALA A 19 -23.22 9.63 -1.73
N GLY A 20 -22.39 8.58 -1.77
CA GLY A 20 -21.81 8.04 -3.00
C GLY A 20 -21.76 6.51 -3.12
N SER A 21 -22.92 5.84 -3.07
CA SER A 21 -23.21 4.56 -3.75
C SER A 21 -22.77 3.19 -3.18
N SER A 22 -22.41 3.06 -1.91
CA SER A 22 -22.57 1.77 -1.19
C SER A 22 -23.41 1.99 0.04
N SER A 23 -24.43 1.16 0.28
CA SER A 23 -25.21 1.22 1.51
C SER A 23 -24.27 1.08 2.70
N GLU A 24 -24.18 2.12 3.52
CA GLU A 24 -23.46 2.10 4.79
C GLU A 24 -24.40 1.54 5.85
N TYR A 25 -23.96 0.51 6.57
CA TYR A 25 -24.78 -0.15 7.57
C TYR A 25 -23.95 -0.72 8.70
N PHE A 26 -24.61 -0.97 9.83
CA PHE A 26 -24.08 -1.82 10.88
C PHE A 26 -24.84 -3.14 10.92
N THR A 27 -24.15 -4.21 11.27
CA THR A 27 -24.77 -5.49 11.58
C THR A 27 -24.47 -5.83 13.04
N VAL A 28 -25.54 -6.05 13.80
CA VAL A 28 -25.48 -6.57 15.15
C VAL A 28 -25.79 -8.06 15.08
N SER A 29 -25.03 -8.89 15.77
CA SER A 29 -25.33 -10.31 15.89
C SER A 29 -25.21 -10.80 17.33
N PHE A 30 -26.08 -11.75 17.66
CA PHE A 30 -26.08 -12.47 18.94
C PHE A 30 -25.72 -13.92 18.64
N ASP A 31 -24.61 -14.40 19.18
CA ASP A 31 -24.03 -15.72 18.89
C ASP A 31 -23.87 -15.99 17.38
N GLY A 32 -23.48 -14.95 16.63
CA GLY A 32 -23.27 -15.02 15.18
C GLY A 32 -24.54 -14.97 14.34
N VAL A 33 -25.73 -14.86 14.95
CA VAL A 33 -27.00 -14.68 14.24
C VAL A 33 -27.32 -13.17 14.13
N PRO A 34 -27.46 -12.62 12.91
CA PRO A 34 -27.80 -11.21 12.72
C PRO A 34 -29.15 -10.85 13.36
N TRP A 35 -29.20 -9.72 14.04
CA TRP A 35 -30.38 -9.16 14.66
C TRP A 35 -30.69 -7.79 14.05
N GLY A 36 -31.95 -7.53 13.72
CA GLY A 36 -32.40 -6.26 13.13
C GLY A 36 -32.05 -6.03 11.66
N GLY A 37 -31.24 -6.90 11.03
CA GLY A 37 -30.79 -6.73 9.65
C GLY A 37 -29.70 -5.68 9.48
N ASN A 38 -29.47 -5.21 8.25
CA ASN A 38 -28.52 -4.11 7.98
C ASN A 38 -29.15 -2.78 8.38
N MET A 39 -28.53 -2.08 9.32
CA MET A 39 -29.07 -0.84 9.88
C MET A 39 -28.52 0.35 9.11
N THR A 40 -29.35 0.99 8.27
CA THR A 40 -28.97 2.13 7.42
C THR A 40 -29.29 3.46 8.10
N ALA A 41 -28.31 4.34 8.27
CA ALA A 41 -28.54 5.72 8.69
C ALA A 41 -28.94 6.57 7.47
N ASN A 42 -30.07 7.29 7.56
CA ASN A 42 -30.48 8.23 6.52
C ASN A 42 -29.74 9.56 6.71
N TYR A 43 -28.70 9.81 5.92
CA TYR A 43 -28.12 11.12 5.55
C TYR A 43 -27.85 12.19 6.65
N GLN A 44 -26.54 12.34 6.90
CA GLN A 44 -25.73 13.56 7.13
C GLN A 44 -25.59 14.30 8.48
N ASP A 45 -24.31 14.68 8.65
CA ASP A 45 -23.68 15.66 9.53
C ASP A 45 -23.69 15.35 11.01
N CYS A 46 -22.64 14.65 11.48
CA CYS A 46 -21.99 14.70 12.81
C CYS A 46 -22.84 14.94 14.07
N ASN A 47 -24.14 14.68 13.99
CA ASN A 47 -25.07 14.71 15.09
C ASN A 47 -25.32 13.25 15.43
N LEU A 48 -24.94 12.85 16.65
CA LEU A 48 -25.25 11.55 17.23
C LEU A 48 -26.65 11.12 16.82
N HIS A 49 -26.74 10.15 15.92
CA HIS A 49 -27.98 9.50 15.58
C HIS A 49 -27.92 8.16 16.28
N SER A 50 -28.69 8.00 17.35
CA SER A 50 -28.99 6.67 17.88
C SER A 50 -29.73 5.94 16.75
N ILE A 51 -29.03 5.04 16.05
CA ILE A 51 -29.60 4.26 14.95
C ILE A 51 -30.62 3.27 15.53
N VAL A 52 -30.49 2.94 16.83
CA VAL A 52 -31.21 1.86 17.49
C VAL A 52 -31.45 2.17 18.96
N SER A 53 -32.29 3.16 19.25
CA SER A 53 -32.59 3.47 20.64
C SER A 53 -33.52 2.42 21.27
N ASN A 54 -33.11 1.95 22.45
CA ASN A 54 -33.92 1.23 23.43
C ASN A 54 -34.70 0.04 22.88
N GLN A 55 -34.03 -0.86 22.17
CA GLN A 55 -34.68 -2.05 21.62
C GLN A 55 -34.71 -3.18 22.64
N ASP A 56 -35.89 -3.77 22.84
CA ASP A 56 -36.05 -4.94 23.70
C ASP A 56 -35.45 -6.18 23.02
N VAL A 57 -34.35 -6.67 23.57
CA VAL A 57 -33.63 -7.88 23.13
C VAL A 57 -33.76 -9.01 24.14
N THR A 58 -34.68 -8.91 25.11
CA THR A 58 -34.82 -9.87 26.22
C THR A 58 -34.95 -11.31 25.75
N SER A 59 -35.67 -11.54 24.65
CA SER A 59 -35.89 -12.89 24.09
C SER A 59 -34.63 -13.57 23.55
N LEU A 60 -33.55 -12.81 23.33
CA LEU A 60 -32.25 -13.33 22.87
C LEU A 60 -31.40 -13.86 24.03
N PHE A 61 -31.80 -13.63 25.28
CA PHE A 61 -31.04 -14.01 26.46
C PHE A 61 -31.81 -15.05 27.28
N THR A 62 -31.13 -16.13 27.66
CA THR A 62 -31.63 -17.05 28.68
C THR A 62 -30.95 -16.72 30.01
N PRO A 63 -31.67 -16.67 31.15
CA PRO A 63 -31.05 -16.45 32.45
C PRO A 63 -29.90 -17.43 32.71
N GLY A 64 -28.70 -16.90 32.96
CA GLY A 64 -27.50 -17.68 33.24
C GLY A 64 -26.71 -18.13 32.01
N SER A 65 -27.15 -17.83 30.78
CA SER A 65 -26.35 -18.04 29.57
C SER A 65 -25.38 -16.89 29.30
N THR A 66 -24.26 -17.21 28.63
CA THR A 66 -23.39 -16.23 27.98
C THR A 66 -23.84 -16.10 26.53
N VAL A 67 -24.00 -14.86 26.07
CA VAL A 67 -24.32 -14.54 24.67
C VAL A 67 -23.21 -13.63 24.16
N GLN A 68 -22.61 -13.98 23.03
CA GLN A 68 -21.64 -13.13 22.34
C GLN A 68 -22.39 -12.08 21.53
N VAL A 69 -22.14 -10.80 21.83
CA VAL A 69 -22.65 -9.69 21.03
C VAL A 69 -21.53 -9.20 20.14
N THR A 70 -21.75 -9.21 18.83
CA THR A 70 -20.78 -8.71 17.85
C THR A 70 -21.42 -7.59 17.03
N VAL A 71 -20.73 -6.46 16.93
CA VAL A 71 -21.10 -5.32 16.09
C VAL A 71 -20.05 -5.19 15.00
N ILE A 72 -20.47 -5.18 13.74
CA ILE A 72 -19.59 -5.08 12.57
C ILE A 72 -20.05 -3.88 11.73
N SER A 73 -19.11 -3.00 11.38
CA SER A 73 -19.32 -1.95 10.41
C SER A 73 -19.30 -2.53 8.99
N GLY A 74 -20.31 -2.17 8.19
CA GLY A 74 -20.39 -2.52 6.79
C GLY A 74 -19.42 -1.71 5.91
N PRO A 75 -19.29 -2.09 4.63
CA PRO A 75 -18.51 -1.33 3.65
C PRO A 75 -19.04 0.11 3.54
N GLY A 76 -18.13 1.10 3.56
CA GLY A 76 -18.44 2.52 3.48
C GLY A 76 -18.43 3.28 4.82
N VAL A 77 -18.28 2.59 5.96
CA VAL A 77 -18.02 3.29 7.23
C VAL A 77 -16.55 3.74 7.23
N HIS A 78 -16.33 5.02 6.96
CA HIS A 78 -14.98 5.58 6.75
C HIS A 78 -14.40 6.29 7.98
N ASP A 79 -15.23 6.64 8.97
CA ASP A 79 -14.79 7.28 10.21
C ASP A 79 -15.77 6.92 11.34
N LEU A 80 -15.24 6.49 12.49
CA LEU A 80 -15.99 6.26 13.72
C LEU A 80 -15.61 7.38 14.70
N GLY A 81 -16.29 8.51 14.56
CA GLY A 81 -15.99 9.72 15.32
C GLY A 81 -16.06 10.94 14.42
N CYS A 82 -16.38 12.10 15.01
CA CYS A 82 -16.37 13.37 14.30
C CYS A 82 -15.27 14.28 14.88
N TRP A 83 -14.18 14.44 14.14
CA TRP A 83 -13.12 15.44 14.37
C TRP A 83 -12.26 15.21 15.64
N PRO A 84 -11.06 15.82 15.77
CA PRO A 84 -9.92 15.31 16.54
C PRO A 84 -10.08 15.28 18.07
N ASN A 85 -11.26 15.63 18.58
CA ASN A 85 -11.57 15.76 20.00
C ASN A 85 -12.79 14.92 20.43
N ASP A 86 -13.43 14.19 19.51
CA ASP A 86 -14.52 13.29 19.87
C ASP A 86 -13.98 11.85 20.03
N PRO A 87 -13.88 11.33 21.26
CA PRO A 87 -13.44 9.95 21.50
C PRO A 87 -14.51 8.91 21.13
N SER A 88 -15.67 9.34 20.62
CA SER A 88 -16.84 8.48 20.40
C SER A 88 -16.68 7.66 19.12
N GLY A 89 -15.98 6.53 19.24
CA GLY A 89 -16.21 5.39 18.35
C GLY A 89 -17.64 4.85 18.50
N MET A 90 -17.98 3.75 17.82
CA MET A 90 -19.26 3.08 18.08
C MET A 90 -19.38 2.67 19.56
N ILE A 91 -20.48 3.05 20.20
CA ILE A 91 -20.82 2.61 21.55
C ILE A 91 -22.02 1.67 21.44
N ALA A 92 -21.89 0.47 22.00
CA ALA A 92 -22.98 -0.48 22.13
C ALA A 92 -23.17 -0.79 23.61
N ASP A 93 -24.25 -0.28 24.18
CA ASP A 93 -24.59 -0.43 25.59
C ASP A 93 -25.73 -1.44 25.76
N LEU A 94 -25.52 -2.42 26.63
CA LEU A 94 -26.61 -3.30 27.08
C LEU A 94 -27.05 -2.89 28.48
N THR A 95 -28.30 -2.46 28.57
CA THR A 95 -28.96 -2.15 29.84
C THR A 95 -29.78 -3.36 30.30
N PHE A 96 -29.54 -3.81 31.53
CA PHE A 96 -30.26 -4.94 32.14
C PHE A 96 -31.16 -4.46 33.27
N ASN A 97 -32.47 -4.70 33.16
CA ASN A 97 -33.43 -4.38 34.21
C ASN A 97 -33.77 -5.64 35.00
N PHE A 98 -33.85 -5.53 36.33
CA PHE A 98 -34.07 -6.65 37.25
C PHE A 98 -35.36 -6.47 38.06
N THR A 99 -36.09 -7.55 38.36
CA THR A 99 -37.23 -7.50 39.28
C THR A 99 -36.78 -7.29 40.72
N GLY A 100 -37.27 -6.23 41.36
CA GLY A 100 -37.11 -5.98 42.79
C GLY A 100 -35.98 -5.03 43.19
N GLN A 101 -35.42 -4.25 42.27
CA GLN A 101 -34.41 -3.23 42.60
C GLN A 101 -35.05 -2.10 43.41
N ALA A 102 -34.64 -1.97 44.68
CA ALA A 102 -35.03 -0.86 45.54
C ALA A 102 -34.41 0.45 45.03
N THR A 103 -35.18 1.54 45.05
CA THR A 103 -34.83 2.92 44.64
C THR A 103 -33.80 3.61 45.55
N SER A 104 -32.81 2.89 46.08
CA SER A 104 -31.79 3.42 47.00
C SER A 104 -30.39 3.21 46.44
N ALA A 105 -29.93 4.20 45.65
CA ALA A 105 -28.57 4.71 45.45
C ALA A 105 -27.35 3.77 45.31
N CYS A 106 -27.54 2.46 45.13
CA CYS A 106 -26.51 1.56 44.60
C CYS A 106 -27.10 0.87 43.37
N ASP A 107 -27.30 1.67 42.32
CA ASP A 107 -27.57 1.17 41.00
C ASP A 107 -26.39 0.28 40.58
N SER A 108 -26.64 -1.01 40.37
CA SER A 108 -25.60 -1.91 39.85
C SER A 108 -25.69 -1.85 38.34
N THR A 109 -25.21 -0.74 37.77
CA THR A 109 -24.88 -0.67 36.36
C THR A 109 -23.72 -1.62 36.12
N ALA A 110 -23.96 -2.72 35.42
CA ALA A 110 -22.91 -3.52 34.85
C ALA A 110 -22.56 -2.90 33.49
N THR A 111 -21.70 -1.88 33.50
CA THR A 111 -21.13 -1.33 32.27
C THR A 111 -20.22 -2.40 31.66
N LEU A 112 -20.64 -3.01 30.56
CA LEU A 112 -19.75 -3.85 29.77
C LEU A 112 -18.84 -2.90 28.98
N ASN A 113 -17.66 -2.60 29.54
CA ASN A 113 -16.63 -1.86 28.81
C ASN A 113 -16.11 -2.74 27.66
N LEU A 114 -16.74 -2.65 26.50
CA LEU A 114 -16.22 -3.21 25.27
C LEU A 114 -15.02 -2.35 24.85
N THR A 115 -13.81 -2.85 25.04
CA THR A 115 -12.63 -2.24 24.45
C THR A 115 -12.60 -2.63 22.97
N ILE A 116 -13.13 -1.74 22.12
CA ILE A 116 -12.84 -1.79 20.69
C ILE A 116 -11.36 -1.42 20.58
N ASN A 117 -10.50 -2.38 20.24
CA ASN A 117 -9.11 -2.06 19.96
C ASN A 117 -9.10 -1.02 18.84
N ASN A 118 -8.42 0.11 19.04
CA ASN A 118 -8.33 1.10 17.99
C ASN A 118 -7.62 0.45 16.80
N CYS A 119 -8.35 0.26 15.71
CA CYS A 119 -7.90 -0.43 14.51
C CYS A 119 -7.58 0.61 13.43
N GLY A 120 -6.44 0.46 12.79
CA GLY A 120 -5.96 1.39 11.75
C GLY A 120 -4.55 0.99 11.32
N CYS A 121 -3.95 1.71 10.37
CA CYS A 121 -2.61 1.37 9.93
C CYS A 121 -1.57 1.64 11.04
N THR A 122 -0.88 0.59 11.50
CA THR A 122 0.13 0.70 12.57
C THR A 122 1.55 0.93 12.07
N ASP A 123 1.78 1.01 10.75
CA ASP A 123 3.11 1.23 10.16
C ASP A 123 3.45 2.73 10.06
N PRO A 124 4.46 3.25 10.78
CA PRO A 124 4.87 4.66 10.71
C PRO A 124 5.37 5.13 9.33
N LEU A 125 5.65 4.19 8.41
CA LEU A 125 6.06 4.48 7.04
C LEU A 125 4.88 4.61 6.07
N ALA A 126 3.66 4.27 6.50
CA ALA A 126 2.45 4.41 5.72
C ALA A 126 1.87 5.83 5.80
N CYS A 127 1.15 6.21 4.76
CA CYS A 127 0.58 7.53 4.58
C CYS A 127 -0.63 7.79 5.48
N ASN A 128 -1.37 6.74 5.79
CA ASN A 128 -2.51 6.74 6.70
C ASN A 128 -2.14 6.12 8.06
N TYR A 129 -0.87 6.23 8.47
CA TYR A 129 -0.44 5.80 9.79
C TYR A 129 -1.29 6.47 10.88
N ASP A 130 -1.92 5.65 11.72
CA ASP A 130 -2.63 6.11 12.92
C ASP A 130 -1.82 5.78 14.16
N SER A 131 -1.27 6.81 14.80
CA SER A 131 -0.50 6.68 16.03
C SER A 131 -1.30 6.18 17.24
N LEU A 132 -2.63 6.21 17.16
CA LEU A 132 -3.52 5.70 18.19
C LEU A 132 -3.91 4.25 17.92
N ALA A 133 -3.65 3.69 16.73
CA ALA A 133 -4.01 2.32 16.39
C ALA A 133 -3.15 1.31 17.16
N THR A 134 -3.80 0.30 17.71
CA THR A 134 -3.18 -0.80 18.48
C THR A 134 -3.25 -2.13 17.75
N VAL A 135 -4.07 -2.21 16.69
CA VAL A 135 -4.26 -3.39 15.84
C VAL A 135 -4.27 -2.93 14.38
N ASP A 136 -3.42 -3.55 13.55
CA ASP A 136 -3.39 -3.27 12.11
C ASP A 136 -4.65 -3.83 11.42
N ASP A 137 -5.37 -2.96 10.73
CA ASP A 137 -6.57 -3.31 9.96
C ASP A 137 -6.27 -3.61 8.48
N THR A 138 -4.99 -3.64 8.10
CA THR A 138 -4.50 -3.86 6.73
C THR A 138 -4.81 -2.74 5.74
N SER A 139 -5.25 -1.57 6.22
CA SER A 139 -5.55 -0.41 5.38
C SER A 139 -4.33 0.41 4.96
N CYS A 140 -3.11 0.03 5.36
CA CYS A 140 -1.89 0.81 5.10
C CYS A 140 -1.68 1.17 3.63
N ILE A 141 -1.65 2.46 3.33
CA ILE A 141 -1.35 3.04 2.03
C ILE A 141 0.11 3.45 2.03
N TYR A 142 0.88 2.98 1.05
CA TYR A 142 2.29 3.33 0.90
C TYR A 142 2.47 4.25 -0.31
N PRO A 143 3.42 5.19 -0.24
CA PRO A 143 3.72 6.05 -1.38
C PRO A 143 4.18 5.18 -2.55
N THR A 144 3.53 5.35 -3.70
CA THR A 144 3.92 4.68 -4.94
C THR A 144 4.39 5.68 -5.98
N THR A 145 5.49 5.34 -6.65
CA THR A 145 6.01 6.11 -7.78
C THR A 145 5.89 5.25 -9.03
N SER A 146 4.93 5.58 -9.89
CA SER A 146 4.74 4.94 -11.19
C SER A 146 4.93 5.96 -12.31
N THR A 147 4.98 5.48 -13.55
CA THR A 147 5.04 6.32 -14.76
C THR A 147 3.72 7.01 -15.09
N LEU A 148 2.62 6.68 -14.40
CA LEU A 148 1.28 7.23 -14.66
C LEU A 148 0.66 7.90 -13.44
N VAL A 149 1.00 7.40 -12.25
CA VAL A 149 0.44 7.84 -10.98
C VAL A 149 1.59 8.15 -10.04
N VAL A 150 1.53 9.33 -9.46
CA VAL A 150 2.38 9.70 -8.34
C VAL A 150 1.46 9.80 -7.13
N ASP A 151 1.73 8.99 -6.11
CA ASP A 151 1.13 9.13 -4.79
C ASP A 151 2.17 9.70 -3.83
N THR A 152 1.95 10.94 -3.38
CA THR A 152 2.91 11.66 -2.55
C THR A 152 2.42 11.76 -1.11
N CYS A 153 3.13 11.12 -0.19
CA CYS A 153 2.90 11.27 1.25
C CYS A 153 3.91 12.21 1.90
N MET A 154 4.83 12.76 1.11
CA MET A 154 5.89 13.66 1.52
C MET A 154 5.57 15.08 1.06
N THR A 155 5.92 16.05 1.91
CA THR A 155 5.77 17.50 1.72
C THR A 155 6.38 18.03 0.43
N SER A 156 7.24 17.25 -0.23
CA SER A 156 7.59 17.46 -1.64
C SER A 156 7.99 16.15 -2.34
N TYR A 157 7.54 15.98 -3.58
CA TYR A 157 8.05 14.96 -4.49
C TYR A 157 8.21 15.56 -5.88
N THR A 158 9.41 15.45 -6.44
CA THR A 158 9.70 15.86 -7.82
C THR A 158 9.62 14.64 -8.73
N TRP A 159 8.66 14.64 -9.65
CA TRP A 159 8.48 13.54 -10.58
C TRP A 159 9.58 13.54 -11.62
N ALA A 160 10.40 12.50 -11.60
CA ALA A 160 11.56 12.35 -12.49
C ALA A 160 11.18 12.41 -13.99
N ALA A 161 9.94 12.05 -14.35
CA ALA A 161 9.51 11.99 -15.74
C ALA A 161 9.31 13.38 -16.39
N ASN A 162 8.93 14.40 -15.62
CA ASN A 162 8.62 15.74 -16.17
C ASN A 162 9.18 16.90 -15.33
N GLY A 163 9.86 16.63 -14.22
CA GLY A 163 10.42 17.62 -13.31
C GLY A 163 9.37 18.39 -12.49
N THR A 164 8.09 18.01 -12.54
CA THR A 164 7.02 18.65 -11.76
C THR A 164 7.17 18.28 -10.29
N THR A 165 7.08 19.26 -9.41
CA THR A 165 7.15 19.04 -7.95
C THR A 165 5.78 19.21 -7.34
N TYR A 166 5.28 18.16 -6.70
CA TYR A 166 4.07 18.24 -5.88
C TYR A 166 4.47 18.52 -4.45
N THR A 167 3.82 19.51 -3.85
CA THR A 167 4.10 19.98 -2.49
C THR A 167 2.93 19.75 -1.54
N GLN A 168 1.90 19.06 -2.02
CA GLN A 168 0.72 18.68 -1.24
C GLN A 168 0.50 17.18 -1.38
N PRO A 169 -0.05 16.50 -0.35
CA PRO A 169 -0.46 15.12 -0.48
C PRO A 169 -1.57 14.95 -1.52
N GLY A 170 -1.53 13.87 -2.27
CA GLY A 170 -2.57 13.56 -3.24
C GLY A 170 -2.15 12.55 -4.30
N ILE A 171 -3.16 12.04 -5.00
CA ILE A 171 -2.99 11.19 -6.18
C ILE A 171 -2.90 12.11 -7.40
N TYR A 172 -1.71 12.21 -7.98
CA TYR A 172 -1.48 12.97 -9.20
C TYR A 172 -1.49 12.03 -10.39
N ILE A 173 -2.58 12.09 -11.16
CA ILE A 173 -2.72 11.36 -12.41
C ILE A 173 -2.21 12.25 -13.53
N HIS A 174 -1.11 11.86 -14.15
CA HIS A 174 -0.66 12.53 -15.35
C HIS A 174 -1.20 11.82 -16.58
N ASN A 175 -2.37 12.27 -17.02
CA ASN A 175 -2.94 11.95 -18.34
C ASN A 175 -2.23 12.71 -19.48
N GLY A 176 -0.96 13.02 -19.30
CA GLY A 176 -0.13 13.43 -20.40
C GLY A 176 0.17 12.18 -21.20
N VAL A 177 -0.23 12.16 -22.47
CA VAL A 177 0.74 11.86 -23.52
C VAL A 177 1.91 12.81 -23.31
N GLY A 178 2.75 12.53 -22.31
CA GLY A 178 4.11 12.98 -22.34
C GLY A 178 4.57 12.50 -23.69
N ASN A 179 4.95 13.42 -24.56
CA ASN A 179 6.05 13.13 -25.43
C ASN A 179 7.20 12.76 -24.47
N VAL A 180 7.22 11.49 -24.06
CA VAL A 180 8.41 10.81 -23.60
C VAL A 180 9.24 10.78 -24.86
N GLY A 181 9.93 11.89 -25.12
CA GLY A 181 11.14 11.82 -25.90
C GLY A 181 11.96 10.68 -25.30
N PRO A 182 12.58 9.83 -26.14
CA PRO A 182 13.20 8.59 -25.70
C PRO A 182 14.05 8.83 -24.45
N THR A 183 13.63 8.26 -23.30
CA THR A 183 14.39 8.33 -22.06
C THR A 183 15.55 7.36 -22.17
N THR A 184 16.78 7.85 -22.01
CA THR A 184 17.99 7.03 -22.07
C THR A 184 18.40 6.64 -20.66
N GLN A 185 18.59 5.33 -20.42
CA GLN A 185 19.21 4.81 -19.20
C GLN A 185 20.54 4.17 -19.55
N THR A 186 21.59 4.48 -18.78
CA THR A 186 22.94 3.98 -19.02
C THR A 186 23.34 3.01 -17.93
N PHE A 187 23.83 1.83 -18.32
CA PHE A 187 24.39 0.83 -17.42
C PHE A 187 25.91 0.80 -17.57
N SER A 188 26.63 0.82 -16.46
CA SER A 188 28.10 0.73 -16.42
C SER A 188 28.56 -0.62 -15.88
N TYR A 189 29.83 -0.96 -16.09
CA TYR A 189 30.41 -2.19 -15.55
C TYR A 189 30.40 -2.19 -14.02
N THR A 190 29.79 -3.22 -13.43
CA THR A 190 29.73 -3.42 -11.97
C THR A 190 30.45 -4.69 -11.51
N GLY A 191 30.94 -5.52 -12.44
CA GLY A 191 31.47 -6.86 -12.14
C GLY A 191 30.39 -7.93 -11.93
N SER A 192 29.11 -7.57 -12.02
CA SER A 192 27.98 -8.49 -11.91
C SER A 192 26.89 -8.18 -12.94
N MET A 193 25.95 -9.11 -13.12
CA MET A 193 24.73 -8.86 -13.88
C MET A 193 23.87 -7.81 -13.18
N GLN A 194 23.17 -6.99 -13.97
CA GLN A 194 22.19 -5.99 -13.54
C GLN A 194 20.83 -6.31 -14.18
N ASN A 195 19.75 -5.73 -13.67
CA ASN A 195 18.40 -5.94 -14.22
C ASN A 195 17.73 -4.61 -14.57
N TYR A 196 16.90 -4.62 -15.62
CA TYR A 196 16.05 -3.51 -16.03
C TYR A 196 14.61 -3.98 -16.20
N THR A 197 13.67 -3.31 -15.52
CA THR A 197 12.24 -3.58 -15.69
C THR A 197 11.64 -2.56 -16.65
N VAL A 198 11.04 -3.04 -17.74
CA VAL A 198 10.39 -2.21 -18.76
C VAL A 198 9.22 -1.43 -18.11
N PRO A 199 9.21 -0.08 -18.17
CA PRO A 199 8.17 0.72 -17.54
C PRO A 199 6.78 0.48 -18.14
N ALA A 200 5.74 0.84 -17.38
CA ALA A 200 4.36 0.76 -17.88
C ALA A 200 4.19 1.63 -19.14
N GLY A 201 3.50 1.08 -20.15
CA GLY A 201 3.24 1.76 -21.43
C GLY A 201 4.36 1.67 -22.48
N VAL A 202 5.54 1.14 -22.14
CA VAL A 202 6.65 0.98 -23.10
C VAL A 202 6.53 -0.36 -23.82
N THR A 203 6.39 -0.32 -25.15
CA THR A 203 6.29 -1.51 -26.01
C THR A 203 7.48 -1.69 -26.96
N SER A 204 8.40 -0.72 -26.97
CA SER A 204 9.59 -0.74 -27.81
C SER A 204 10.72 0.03 -27.12
N ILE A 205 11.94 -0.50 -27.17
CA ILE A 205 13.15 0.16 -26.66
C ILE A 205 14.25 0.14 -27.72
N THR A 206 15.11 1.15 -27.73
CA THR A 206 16.37 1.13 -28.48
C THR A 206 17.49 0.81 -27.51
N ILE A 207 18.28 -0.20 -27.84
CA ILE A 207 19.46 -0.61 -27.09
C ILE A 207 20.68 -0.11 -27.86
N ASP A 208 21.60 0.54 -27.16
CA ASP A 208 22.91 0.95 -27.66
C ASP A 208 23.98 0.32 -26.74
N ALA A 209 24.71 -0.67 -27.25
CA ALA A 209 25.62 -1.51 -26.50
C ALA A 209 27.06 -1.39 -27.02
N TYR A 210 28.01 -1.15 -26.11
CA TYR A 210 29.43 -1.08 -26.39
C TYR A 210 30.16 -2.19 -25.63
N GLY A 211 30.86 -3.07 -26.33
CA GLY A 211 31.76 -4.04 -25.73
C GLY A 211 32.98 -3.35 -25.13
N ALA A 212 33.55 -3.95 -24.09
CA ALA A 212 34.69 -3.34 -23.41
C ALA A 212 35.98 -3.46 -24.24
N GLN A 213 36.88 -2.52 -24.02
CA GLN A 213 38.22 -2.56 -24.58
C GLN A 213 39.09 -3.62 -23.89
N GLY A 214 40.07 -4.14 -24.60
CA GLY A 214 41.13 -4.97 -24.04
C GLY A 214 42.02 -4.22 -23.03
N GLY A 215 42.91 -4.96 -22.39
CA GLY A 215 43.87 -4.44 -21.44
C GLY A 215 44.94 -3.60 -22.11
N ASN A 216 45.17 -2.40 -21.56
CA ASN A 216 46.21 -1.51 -22.04
C ASN A 216 47.58 -1.98 -21.54
N ASN A 217 48.64 -1.66 -22.29
CA ASN A 217 49.99 -1.63 -21.77
C ASN A 217 50.52 -0.18 -21.85
N PRO A 218 51.70 0.13 -21.28
CA PRO A 218 52.22 1.50 -21.26
C PRO A 218 52.45 2.14 -22.64
N GLN A 219 52.48 1.36 -23.72
CA GLN A 219 52.83 1.81 -25.06
C GLN A 219 51.68 1.69 -26.07
N TYR A 220 50.68 0.85 -25.79
CA TYR A 220 49.57 0.52 -26.68
C TYR A 220 48.27 0.32 -25.89
N ASP A 221 47.18 0.86 -26.41
CA ASP A 221 45.84 0.59 -25.93
C ASP A 221 45.38 -0.82 -26.34
N GLY A 222 44.52 -1.43 -25.53
CA GLY A 222 43.86 -2.68 -25.88
C GLY A 222 42.92 -2.52 -27.09
N GLY A 223 42.54 -3.65 -27.70
CA GLY A 223 41.58 -3.64 -28.79
C GLY A 223 40.26 -3.00 -28.37
N LYS A 224 39.61 -2.26 -29.26
CA LYS A 224 38.29 -1.66 -28.98
C LYS A 224 37.21 -2.73 -29.08
N GLY A 225 36.25 -2.71 -28.15
CA GLY A 225 35.05 -3.53 -28.28
C GLY A 225 34.12 -3.05 -29.40
N ALA A 226 33.19 -3.90 -29.80
CA ALA A 226 32.19 -3.62 -30.82
C ALA A 226 31.12 -2.65 -30.29
N HIS A 227 30.48 -1.92 -31.19
CA HIS A 227 29.27 -1.15 -30.93
C HIS A 227 28.11 -1.79 -31.68
N MET A 228 27.01 -2.06 -30.98
CA MET A 228 25.81 -2.68 -31.53
C MET A 228 24.59 -1.90 -31.06
N SER A 229 23.72 -1.53 -31.99
CA SER A 229 22.47 -0.85 -31.68
C SER A 229 21.30 -1.46 -32.45
N GLY A 230 20.12 -1.44 -31.84
CA GLY A 230 18.89 -1.92 -32.46
C GLY A 230 17.66 -1.56 -31.64
N THR A 231 16.48 -1.65 -32.28
CA THR A 231 15.19 -1.42 -31.64
C THR A 231 14.45 -2.75 -31.48
N PHE A 232 13.94 -3.00 -30.29
CA PHE A 232 13.36 -4.28 -29.90
C PHE A 232 11.97 -4.08 -29.30
N SER A 233 11.04 -4.95 -29.67
CA SER A 233 9.72 -5.00 -29.04
C SER A 233 9.83 -5.58 -27.63
N VAL A 234 9.14 -4.95 -26.69
CA VAL A 234 9.10 -5.34 -25.29
C VAL A 234 7.66 -5.29 -24.75
N THR A 235 7.44 -5.91 -23.60
CA THR A 235 6.17 -5.86 -22.87
C THR A 235 6.35 -5.03 -21.60
N PRO A 236 5.39 -4.17 -21.22
CA PRO A 236 5.38 -3.51 -19.92
C PRO A 236 5.57 -4.51 -18.76
N GLY A 237 6.48 -4.21 -17.83
CA GLY A 237 6.83 -5.08 -16.71
C GLY A 237 7.81 -6.21 -17.03
N GLN A 238 8.23 -6.38 -18.29
CA GLN A 238 9.26 -7.34 -18.68
C GLN A 238 10.60 -7.01 -18.01
N VAL A 239 11.27 -8.01 -17.45
CA VAL A 239 12.61 -7.86 -16.87
C VAL A 239 13.67 -8.27 -17.90
N LEU A 240 14.67 -7.42 -18.11
CA LEU A 240 15.82 -7.64 -18.97
C LEU A 240 17.08 -7.78 -18.11
N ASP A 241 17.92 -8.74 -18.45
CA ASP A 241 19.23 -8.93 -17.85
C ASP A 241 20.25 -8.11 -18.63
N ILE A 242 21.00 -7.27 -17.92
CA ILE A 242 22.01 -6.37 -18.46
C ILE A 242 23.38 -6.87 -18.02
N ILE A 243 24.23 -7.17 -19.00
CA ILE A 243 25.63 -7.51 -18.79
C ILE A 243 26.45 -6.41 -19.45
N VAL A 244 27.31 -5.75 -18.68
CA VAL A 244 28.25 -4.76 -19.20
C VAL A 244 29.65 -5.36 -19.10
N GLY A 245 30.42 -5.31 -20.18
CA GLY A 245 31.79 -5.77 -20.20
C GLY A 245 32.73 -4.88 -19.39
N GLY A 246 33.69 -5.48 -18.68
CA GLY A 246 34.79 -4.76 -18.05
C GLY A 246 36.02 -4.71 -18.95
N GLN A 247 36.86 -3.68 -18.79
CA GLN A 247 38.14 -3.61 -19.49
C GLN A 247 39.03 -4.81 -19.11
N GLY A 248 39.76 -5.34 -20.10
CA GLY A 248 40.74 -6.41 -19.87
C GLY A 248 41.88 -6.00 -18.94
N SER A 249 42.50 -6.97 -18.26
CA SER A 249 43.60 -6.66 -17.34
C SER A 249 44.79 -6.03 -18.06
N PRO A 250 45.42 -4.99 -17.50
CA PRO A 250 46.56 -4.34 -18.13
C PRO A 250 47.74 -5.31 -18.27
N GLY A 251 48.57 -5.10 -19.30
CA GLY A 251 49.80 -5.85 -19.48
C GLY A 251 50.82 -5.56 -18.37
N PHE A 252 51.60 -6.56 -17.98
CA PHE A 252 52.63 -6.40 -16.94
C PHE A 252 53.85 -5.63 -17.47
N THR A 253 54.43 -4.75 -16.65
CA THR A 253 55.51 -3.85 -17.09
C THR A 253 56.92 -4.46 -17.00
N ASN A 254 57.08 -5.69 -16.47
CA ASN A 254 58.38 -6.15 -15.97
C ASN A 254 59.17 -7.12 -16.88
N SER A 255 58.71 -7.44 -18.10
CA SER A 255 59.50 -8.25 -19.05
C SER A 255 58.91 -8.25 -20.47
N GLY A 256 59.38 -7.35 -21.35
CA GLY A 256 59.14 -7.44 -22.79
C GLY A 256 57.66 -7.33 -23.21
N TRP A 257 57.41 -7.59 -24.50
CA TRP A 257 56.11 -7.49 -25.18
C TRP A 257 55.02 -8.40 -24.59
N THR A 258 54.50 -8.10 -23.39
CA THR A 258 53.34 -8.81 -22.84
C THR A 258 52.06 -8.11 -23.28
N GLY A 259 51.18 -8.85 -23.97
CA GLY A 259 49.83 -8.39 -24.28
C GLY A 259 48.98 -8.26 -23.02
N GLY A 260 48.04 -7.32 -23.02
CA GLY A 260 46.97 -7.24 -22.00
C GLY A 260 45.94 -8.35 -22.16
N GLY A 261 45.08 -8.54 -21.16
CA GLY A 261 43.92 -9.44 -21.24
C GLY A 261 42.84 -8.89 -22.18
N GLY A 262 41.99 -9.76 -22.73
CA GLY A 262 40.83 -9.32 -23.53
C GLY A 262 39.75 -8.63 -22.68
N GLY A 263 38.96 -7.77 -23.28
CA GLY A 263 37.80 -7.14 -22.64
C GLY A 263 36.63 -8.10 -22.42
N GLY A 264 35.62 -7.66 -21.67
CA GLY A 264 34.33 -8.31 -21.55
C GLY A 264 33.33 -7.88 -22.62
N GLY A 265 32.45 -8.79 -23.03
CA GLY A 265 31.32 -8.48 -23.91
C GLY A 265 30.18 -7.77 -23.15
N THR A 266 29.42 -6.93 -23.86
CA THR A 266 28.23 -6.25 -23.33
C THR A 266 27.00 -6.81 -24.01
N GLY A 267 25.94 -7.10 -23.25
CA GLY A 267 24.74 -7.71 -23.80
C GLY A 267 23.48 -7.44 -22.99
N VAL A 268 22.35 -7.47 -23.70
CA VAL A 268 21.01 -7.39 -23.12
C VAL A 268 20.25 -8.67 -23.48
N ILE A 269 19.71 -9.35 -22.47
CA ILE A 269 19.09 -10.66 -22.60
C ILE A 269 17.68 -10.59 -22.02
N SER A 270 16.72 -11.22 -22.69
CA SER A 270 15.37 -11.41 -22.16
C SER A 270 15.08 -12.90 -22.03
N SER A 271 14.87 -13.39 -20.80
CA SER A 271 14.47 -14.78 -20.55
C SER A 271 15.30 -15.81 -21.35
N ALA A 272 16.63 -15.65 -21.33
CA ALA A 272 17.62 -16.43 -22.07
C ALA A 272 17.72 -16.20 -23.60
N LEU A 273 16.95 -15.28 -24.18
CA LEU A 273 17.10 -14.85 -25.58
C LEU A 273 17.94 -13.57 -25.65
N PRO A 274 19.08 -13.55 -26.36
CA PRO A 274 19.86 -12.33 -26.53
C PRO A 274 19.13 -11.35 -27.46
N LEU A 275 18.99 -10.10 -27.03
CA LEU A 275 18.46 -9.01 -27.86
C LEU A 275 19.61 -8.34 -28.63
N VAL A 276 20.65 -7.91 -27.89
CA VAL A 276 21.88 -7.32 -28.44
C VAL A 276 23.08 -7.92 -27.73
N ILE A 277 24.13 -8.22 -28.49
CA ILE A 277 25.45 -8.59 -27.97
C ILE A 277 26.50 -7.79 -28.72
N ALA A 278 27.27 -6.98 -27.99
CA ALA A 278 28.46 -6.30 -28.47
C ALA A 278 29.71 -7.05 -27.99
N GLY A 279 30.51 -7.54 -28.95
CA GLY A 279 31.74 -8.28 -28.68
C GLY A 279 32.83 -7.42 -28.03
N ALA A 280 33.71 -8.05 -27.26
CA ALA A 280 34.85 -7.39 -26.63
C ALA A 280 36.01 -7.13 -27.61
N GLY A 281 36.94 -6.28 -27.18
CA GLY A 281 38.22 -6.02 -27.86
C GLY A 281 39.43 -6.63 -27.18
#